data_AF-A0A8S3TWR8-F1
#
_entry.id   AF-A0A8S3TWR8-F1
#
_cell.length_a   1.000
_cell.length_b   1.000
_cell.length_c   1.000
_cell.angle_alpha   90.00
_cell.angle_beta   90.00
_cell.angle_gamma   90.00
#
_symmetry.space_group_name_H-M   'P 1'
#
loop_
_entity.id
_entity.type
_entity.pdbx_description
1 polymer ?
#
loop_
_entity_poly.entity_id
_entity_poly.type
_entity_poly.pdbx_seq_one_letter_code
_entity_poly.pdbx_strand_id
1 'polypeptide(L)'
;MSGLLLMLPGEIKMLQGLTWKCQGELVYGDYGRSIDLVRKNRSMSLQGKVLMIRQGEVSIKEKVGNISVRLVSNYIQITQSVKNVVGSITGDLERDRFILIGASRSHRQLGTSYLLELARSFKDMQRGNGWTPWRSVKFCSWDHDGIPQIWVLVST
;
A
#
# COMPACT_ATOMS: atom_id res chain seq x y z
N MET A 1 12.25 0.19 -2.91
CA MET A 1 12.05 0.86 -4.21
C MET A 1 10.65 1.43 -4.25
N SER A 2 10.58 2.74 -4.04
CA SER A 2 9.45 3.61 -4.33
C SER A 2 8.98 3.36 -5.76
N GLY A 3 7.89 2.62 -5.89
CA GLY A 3 7.20 2.51 -7.17
C GLY A 3 6.54 3.84 -7.47
N LEU A 4 7.12 4.59 -8.39
CA LEU A 4 6.46 5.72 -9.05
C LEU A 4 5.21 5.15 -9.74
N LEU A 5 4.04 5.38 -9.16
CA LEU A 5 2.76 5.04 -9.77
C LEU A 5 2.45 6.11 -10.82
N LEU A 6 2.83 5.86 -12.07
CA LEU A 6 2.36 6.66 -13.21
C LEU A 6 0.86 6.35 -13.42
N MET A 7 0.01 7.32 -13.10
CA MET A 7 -1.41 7.28 -13.41
C MET A 7 -1.61 7.50 -14.91
N LEU A 8 -2.03 6.45 -15.62
CA LEU A 8 -2.77 6.60 -16.88
C LEU A 8 -4.23 6.17 -16.63
N PRO A 9 -5.21 6.86 -17.22
CA PRO A 9 -6.62 6.55 -17.03
C PRO A 9 -6.95 5.28 -17.84
N GLY A 10 -7.31 4.19 -17.17
CA GLY A 10 -7.99 3.07 -17.84
C GLY A 10 -7.78 1.68 -17.27
N GLU A 11 -6.60 1.29 -16.78
CA GLU A 11 -6.38 -0.07 -16.27
C GLU A 11 -5.28 -0.10 -15.21
N ILE A 12 -5.62 -0.51 -13.97
CA ILE A 12 -4.64 -0.92 -12.96
C ILE A 12 -4.60 -2.45 -12.99
N LYS A 13 -3.65 -3.02 -13.73
CA LYS A 13 -3.33 -4.46 -13.65
C LYS A 13 -1.95 -4.63 -13.02
N MET A 14 -1.93 -5.02 -11.75
CA MET A 14 -0.73 -5.52 -11.07
C MET A 14 -0.67 -7.04 -11.26
N LEU A 15 0.09 -7.50 -12.26
CA LEU A 15 0.34 -8.93 -12.48
C LEU A 15 1.60 -9.36 -11.72
N GLN A 16 1.43 -10.11 -10.64
CA GLN A 16 2.49 -10.93 -10.04
C GLN A 16 1.87 -12.24 -9.52
N GLY A 17 2.34 -13.39 -10.01
CA GLY A 17 1.99 -14.70 -9.47
C GLY A 17 2.27 -15.84 -10.44
N LEU A 18 3.41 -16.53 -10.27
CA LEU A 18 3.66 -17.85 -10.88
C LEU A 18 3.44 -18.93 -9.82
N THR A 19 2.69 -19.99 -10.16
CA THR A 19 2.35 -21.10 -9.26
C THR A 19 3.34 -22.26 -9.41
N TRP A 20 3.88 -22.78 -8.30
CA TRP A 20 4.75 -23.97 -8.25
C TRP A 20 4.45 -24.79 -6.99
N LYS A 21 4.80 -26.08 -6.95
CA LYS A 21 4.73 -26.98 -5.78
C LYS A 21 6.15 -27.38 -5.34
N CYS A 22 6.46 -27.32 -4.05
CA CYS A 22 7.78 -27.57 -3.47
C CYS A 22 7.59 -28.39 -2.20
N GLN A 23 8.37 -29.46 -2.10
CA GLN A 23 8.48 -30.31 -0.93
C GLN A 23 9.97 -30.39 -0.60
N GLY A 24 10.30 -30.21 0.67
CA GLY A 24 11.69 -30.10 1.12
C GLY A 24 11.79 -30.09 2.62
N GLU A 25 13.01 -30.29 3.11
CA GLU A 25 13.31 -30.25 4.54
C GLU A 25 13.11 -28.84 5.10
N LEU A 26 12.51 -28.73 6.29
CA LEU A 26 12.24 -27.46 6.94
C LEU A 26 13.51 -26.92 7.63
N VAL A 27 13.93 -25.72 7.27
CA VAL A 27 15.10 -25.05 7.86
C VAL A 27 14.69 -23.73 8.48
N TYR A 28 15.12 -23.49 9.72
CA TYR A 28 14.90 -22.21 10.39
C TYR A 28 15.97 -21.18 9.98
N GLY A 29 15.54 -20.10 9.34
CA GLY A 29 16.38 -19.04 8.74
C GLY A 29 16.42 -17.72 9.51
N ASP A 30 16.04 -17.75 10.78
CA ASP A 30 15.96 -16.58 11.68
C ASP A 30 15.17 -15.40 11.10
N TYR A 31 15.77 -14.20 10.95
CA TYR A 31 15.11 -13.04 10.37
C TYR A 31 15.22 -12.96 8.84
N GLY A 32 15.94 -13.87 8.17
CA GLY A 32 16.06 -13.87 6.70
C GLY A 32 16.89 -12.71 6.14
N ARG A 33 17.80 -12.15 6.96
CA ARG A 33 18.81 -11.20 6.48
C ARG A 33 19.83 -11.91 5.60
N SER A 34 20.48 -11.16 4.70
CA SER A 34 21.56 -11.70 3.86
C SER A 34 22.65 -12.41 4.68
N ILE A 35 23.02 -11.84 5.84
CA ILE A 35 24.00 -12.45 6.75
C ILE A 35 23.54 -13.76 7.41
N ASP A 36 22.25 -13.87 7.77
CA ASP A 36 21.70 -15.06 8.40
C ASP A 36 21.67 -16.22 7.39
N LEU A 37 21.32 -15.93 6.14
CA LEU A 37 21.28 -16.89 5.05
C LEU A 37 22.68 -17.32 4.60
N VAL A 38 23.64 -16.40 4.52
CA VAL A 38 25.04 -16.71 4.20
C VAL A 38 25.65 -17.61 5.28
N ARG A 39 25.37 -17.35 6.56
CA ARG A 39 25.81 -18.22 7.67
C ARG A 39 25.23 -19.62 7.55
N LYS A 40 23.94 -19.74 7.23
CA LYS A 40 23.28 -21.05 7.06
C LYS A 40 23.78 -21.79 5.84
N ASN A 41 24.03 -21.10 4.72
CA ASN A 41 24.53 -21.71 3.49
C ASN A 41 25.95 -22.30 3.63
N ARG A 42 26.76 -21.77 4.56
CA ARG A 42 28.09 -22.33 4.87
C ARG A 42 28.00 -23.67 5.59
N SER A 43 26.95 -23.91 6.36
CA SER A 43 26.77 -25.15 7.13
C SER A 43 25.88 -26.17 6.42
N MET A 44 24.97 -25.73 5.54
CA MET A 44 24.06 -26.60 4.79
C MET A 44 23.59 -25.94 3.50
N SER A 45 23.48 -26.72 2.41
CA SER A 45 22.86 -26.22 1.18
C SER A 45 21.38 -25.91 1.42
N LEU A 46 20.96 -24.69 1.06
CA LEU A 46 19.57 -24.24 1.16
C LEU A 46 18.73 -24.58 -0.07
N GLN A 47 19.33 -25.20 -1.09
CA GLN A 47 18.66 -25.55 -2.33
C GLN A 47 17.65 -26.69 -2.11
N GLY A 48 16.40 -26.50 -2.53
CA GLY A 48 15.33 -27.50 -2.38
C GLY A 48 14.78 -27.64 -0.96
N LYS A 49 15.17 -26.77 -0.03
CA LYS A 49 14.66 -26.75 1.36
C LYS A 49 13.59 -25.67 1.54
N VAL A 50 12.70 -25.90 2.49
CA VAL A 50 11.65 -24.94 2.86
C VAL A 50 12.16 -24.13 4.05
N LEU A 51 12.22 -22.81 3.93
CA LEU A 51 12.68 -21.94 5.03
C LEU A 51 11.52 -21.41 5.86
N MET A 52 11.66 -21.50 7.19
CA MET A 52 10.82 -20.80 8.16
C MET A 52 11.59 -19.57 8.68
N ILE A 53 10.98 -18.39 8.54
CA ILE A 53 11.63 -17.10 8.84
C ILE A 53 10.68 -16.26 9.70
N ARG A 54 11.20 -15.61 10.74
CA ARG A 54 10.45 -14.71 11.61
C ARG A 54 10.07 -13.42 10.87
N GLN A 55 8.94 -12.82 11.21
CA GLN A 55 8.58 -11.46 10.78
C GLN A 55 9.46 -10.42 11.49
N GLY A 56 9.81 -9.31 10.81
CA GLY A 56 10.68 -8.25 11.36
C GLY A 56 12.06 -8.11 10.68
N GLU A 57 12.82 -7.08 11.08
CA GLU A 57 14.15 -6.64 10.63
C GLU A 57 14.29 -6.25 9.15
N VAL A 58 13.76 -7.07 8.24
CA VAL A 58 13.79 -6.84 6.78
C VAL A 58 12.40 -7.06 6.18
N SER A 59 12.10 -6.40 5.07
CA SER A 59 10.80 -6.52 4.40
C SER A 59 10.57 -7.93 3.85
N ILE A 60 9.32 -8.38 3.73
CA ILE A 60 9.02 -9.69 3.12
C ILE A 60 9.60 -9.76 1.69
N LYS A 61 9.51 -8.67 0.92
CA LYS A 61 10.11 -8.59 -0.42
C LYS A 61 11.62 -8.82 -0.40
N GLU A 62 12.30 -8.25 0.58
CA GLU A 62 13.75 -8.40 0.75
C GLU A 62 14.14 -9.78 1.25
N LYS A 63 13.36 -10.39 2.14
CA LYS A 63 13.52 -11.80 2.53
C LYS A 63 13.40 -12.72 1.31
N VAL A 64 12.39 -12.49 0.48
CA VAL A 64 12.17 -13.25 -0.76
C VAL A 64 13.23 -12.93 -1.82
N GLY A 65 13.79 -11.72 -1.85
CA GLY A 65 14.88 -11.37 -2.77
C GLY A 65 16.23 -11.96 -2.35
N ASN A 66 16.52 -11.98 -1.04
CA ASN A 66 17.76 -12.52 -0.48
C ASN A 66 17.86 -14.04 -0.60
N ILE A 67 16.71 -14.72 -0.72
CA ILE A 67 16.68 -16.15 -0.90
C ILE A 67 16.21 -16.44 -2.31
N SER A 68 16.98 -17.18 -3.09
CA SER A 68 16.52 -17.79 -4.34
C SER A 68 15.52 -18.94 -4.05
N VAL A 69 14.57 -18.73 -3.13
CA VAL A 69 13.52 -19.70 -2.81
C VAL A 69 12.50 -19.68 -3.93
N ARG A 70 12.27 -20.87 -4.51
CA ARG A 70 11.05 -21.16 -5.25
C ARG A 70 9.89 -21.22 -4.26
N LEU A 71 9.20 -20.10 -4.09
CA LEU A 71 8.02 -20.04 -3.23
C LEU A 71 6.85 -20.73 -3.90
N VAL A 72 6.18 -21.57 -3.13
CA VAL A 72 4.91 -22.22 -3.49
C VAL A 72 3.82 -21.41 -2.87
N SER A 73 3.16 -20.61 -3.70
CA SER A 73 1.97 -19.89 -3.27
C SER A 73 0.81 -20.34 -4.14
N ASN A 74 -0.21 -20.87 -3.48
CA ASN A 74 -1.52 -21.06 -4.10
C ASN A 74 -2.25 -19.73 -4.04
N TYR A 75 -1.80 -18.78 -4.87
CA TYR A 75 -2.47 -17.49 -4.99
C TYR A 75 -3.50 -17.56 -6.12
N ILE A 76 -4.76 -17.42 -5.75
CA ILE A 76 -5.83 -17.20 -6.72
C ILE A 76 -5.85 -15.70 -7.00
N GLN A 77 -5.54 -15.32 -8.24
CA GLN A 77 -5.69 -13.93 -8.66
C GLN A 77 -7.18 -13.62 -8.76
N ILE A 78 -7.71 -12.94 -7.74
CA ILE A 78 -9.07 -12.42 -7.77
C ILE A 78 -8.99 -10.99 -8.29
N THR A 79 -9.54 -10.75 -9.49
CA THR A 79 -9.73 -9.38 -9.96
C THR A 79 -10.85 -8.75 -9.13
N GLN A 80 -10.51 -7.78 -8.30
CA GLN A 80 -11.47 -7.02 -7.52
C GLN A 80 -11.68 -5.64 -8.16
N SER A 81 -12.93 -5.24 -8.31
CA SER A 81 -13.26 -3.87 -8.70
C SER A 81 -12.98 -2.92 -7.54
N VAL A 82 -11.98 -2.06 -7.67
CA VAL A 82 -11.66 -1.01 -6.69
C VAL A 82 -12.65 0.14 -6.87
N LYS A 83 -13.37 0.53 -5.82
CA LYS A 83 -14.29 1.68 -5.84
C LYS A 83 -13.68 2.86 -5.09
N ASN A 84 -13.39 3.97 -5.74
CA ASN A 84 -12.85 5.14 -5.04
C ASN A 84 -13.95 6.20 -4.87
N VAL A 85 -14.00 6.83 -3.71
CA VAL A 85 -14.94 7.91 -3.43
C VAL A 85 -14.16 9.21 -3.37
N VAL A 86 -14.56 10.19 -4.19
CA VAL A 86 -13.93 11.51 -4.24
C VAL A 86 -14.98 12.59 -4.00
N GLY A 87 -14.76 13.41 -2.97
CA GLY A 87 -15.54 14.62 -2.72
C GLY A 87 -14.68 15.86 -2.92
N SER A 88 -15.23 16.95 -3.47
CA SER A 88 -14.48 18.19 -3.69
C SER A 88 -15.18 19.41 -3.12
N ILE A 89 -14.41 20.30 -2.52
CA ILE A 89 -14.80 21.67 -2.20
C ILE A 89 -14.08 22.56 -3.21
N THR A 90 -14.84 23.28 -4.02
CA THR A 90 -14.30 24.19 -5.03
C THR A 90 -13.73 25.43 -4.35
N GLY A 91 -12.53 25.83 -4.75
CA GLY A 91 -11.93 27.08 -4.28
C GLY A 91 -12.41 28.32 -5.03
N ASP A 92 -12.25 29.49 -4.44
CA ASP A 92 -12.72 30.73 -5.06
C ASP A 92 -11.76 31.28 -6.11
N LEU A 93 -10.48 31.38 -5.77
CA LEU A 93 -9.48 32.07 -6.60
C LEU A 93 -8.75 31.09 -7.52
N GLU A 94 -8.31 29.96 -6.98
CA GLU A 94 -7.43 29.00 -7.67
C GLU A 94 -8.13 27.65 -7.82
N ARG A 95 -9.18 27.64 -8.65
CA ARG A 95 -10.01 26.44 -8.88
C ARG A 95 -9.23 25.26 -9.45
N ASP A 96 -8.24 25.56 -10.29
CA ASP A 96 -7.43 24.57 -11.01
C ASP A 96 -6.35 23.94 -10.13
N ARG A 97 -5.99 24.59 -9.01
CA ARG A 97 -5.07 24.03 -8.02
C ARG A 97 -5.85 23.33 -6.93
N PHE A 98 -5.42 22.13 -6.59
CA PHE A 98 -6.07 21.35 -5.56
C PHE A 98 -5.13 20.77 -4.52
N ILE A 99 -5.65 20.68 -3.31
CA ILE A 99 -5.07 19.90 -2.23
C ILE A 99 -5.86 18.60 -2.16
N LEU A 100 -5.18 17.49 -2.37
CA LEU A 100 -5.76 16.15 -2.28
C LEU A 100 -5.45 15.57 -0.90
N ILE A 101 -6.49 15.22 -0.14
CA ILE A 101 -6.39 14.54 1.15
C ILE A 101 -6.92 13.13 0.95
N GLY A 102 -6.03 12.14 1.02
CA GLY A 102 -6.32 10.75 0.74
C GLY A 102 -6.23 9.87 1.99
N ALA A 103 -7.14 8.91 2.14
CA ALA A 103 -7.03 7.85 3.14
C ALA A 103 -7.39 6.48 2.55
N SER A 104 -6.73 5.43 3.05
CA SER A 104 -7.07 4.04 2.71
C SER A 104 -8.24 3.54 3.54
N ARG A 105 -9.21 2.86 2.90
CA ARG A 105 -10.29 2.11 3.54
C ARG A 105 -9.77 0.77 4.08
N SER A 106 -8.70 0.82 4.88
CA SER A 106 -8.15 -0.37 5.52
C SER A 106 -9.06 -0.86 6.65
N HIS A 107 -8.94 -2.14 7.00
CA HIS A 107 -9.74 -2.81 8.04
C HIS A 107 -9.78 -2.10 9.41
N ARG A 108 -8.84 -1.19 9.71
CA ARG A 108 -8.80 -0.43 10.97
C ARG A 108 -9.61 0.87 10.95
N GLN A 109 -10.04 1.34 9.78
CA GLN A 109 -10.87 2.54 9.53
C GLN A 109 -10.38 3.88 10.13
N LEU A 110 -9.24 3.91 10.82
CA LEU A 110 -8.69 5.11 11.44
C LEU A 110 -8.47 6.24 10.41
N GLY A 111 -7.89 5.92 9.25
CA GLY A 111 -7.72 6.91 8.17
C GLY A 111 -9.05 7.47 7.67
N THR A 112 -10.08 6.62 7.56
CA THR A 112 -11.42 7.03 7.11
C THR A 112 -12.09 7.94 8.13
N SER A 113 -11.99 7.67 9.44
CA SER A 113 -12.59 8.54 10.46
C SER A 113 -11.96 9.92 10.46
N TYR A 114 -10.64 10.02 10.33
CA TYR A 114 -9.97 11.32 10.22
C TYR A 114 -10.42 12.08 8.96
N LEU A 115 -10.54 11.41 7.82
CA LEU A 115 -10.97 12.03 6.57
C LEU A 115 -12.42 12.52 6.65
N LEU A 116 -13.31 11.76 7.29
CA LEU A 116 -14.71 12.15 7.50
C LEU A 116 -14.84 13.33 8.48
N GLU A 117 -14.10 13.33 9.60
CA GLU A 117 -14.13 14.43 10.56
C GLU A 117 -13.55 15.74 9.98
N LEU A 118 -12.49 15.63 9.16
CA LEU A 118 -11.99 16.78 8.40
C LEU A 118 -13.06 17.30 7.43
N ALA A 119 -13.63 16.42 6.60
CA ALA A 119 -14.67 16.80 5.65
C ALA A 119 -15.89 17.44 6.33
N ARG A 120 -16.30 16.93 7.50
CA ARG A 120 -17.36 17.51 8.33
C ARG A 120 -16.98 18.91 8.80
N SER A 121 -15.79 19.07 9.38
CA SER A 121 -15.32 20.37 9.90
C SER A 121 -15.26 21.46 8.82
N PHE A 122 -14.76 21.12 7.62
CA PHE A 122 -14.77 22.04 6.49
C PHE A 122 -16.19 22.38 6.03
N LYS A 123 -17.11 21.41 6.07
CA LYS A 123 -18.50 21.66 5.69
C LYS A 123 -19.26 22.51 6.71
N ASP A 124 -19.00 22.32 7.99
CA ASP A 124 -19.59 23.10 9.07
C ASP A 124 -19.09 24.54 9.05
N MET A 125 -17.80 24.73 8.75
CA MET A 125 -17.23 26.07 8.50
C MET A 125 -17.96 26.76 7.35
N GLN A 126 -18.05 26.11 6.18
CA GLN A 126 -18.75 26.66 5.02
C GLN A 126 -20.21 27.04 5.32
N ARG A 127 -20.91 26.27 6.17
CA ARG A 127 -22.30 26.56 6.55
C ARG A 127 -22.43 27.67 7.59
N GLY A 128 -21.51 27.73 8.56
CA GLY A 128 -21.61 28.64 9.70
C GLY A 128 -21.14 30.06 9.40
N ASN A 129 -20.00 30.19 8.71
CA ASN A 129 -19.37 31.50 8.46
C ASN A 129 -19.22 31.83 6.96
N GLY A 130 -19.73 30.97 6.07
CA GLY A 130 -19.63 31.16 4.63
C GLY A 130 -18.21 30.96 4.06
N TRP A 131 -17.29 30.41 4.85
CA TRP A 131 -15.91 30.23 4.43
C TRP A 131 -15.78 29.27 3.26
N THR A 132 -14.94 29.66 2.32
CA THR A 132 -14.57 28.92 1.12
C THR A 132 -13.05 28.94 1.01
N PRO A 133 -12.42 27.81 0.64
CA PRO A 133 -10.98 27.80 0.48
C PRO A 133 -10.57 28.59 -0.76
N TRP A 134 -9.36 29.16 -0.78
CA TRP A 134 -8.83 29.79 -2.00
C TRP A 134 -8.45 28.77 -3.07
N ARG A 135 -7.95 27.60 -2.67
CA ARG A 135 -7.64 26.45 -3.54
C ARG A 135 -8.69 25.36 -3.38
N SER A 136 -8.97 24.63 -4.43
CA SER A 136 -9.90 23.49 -4.33
C SER A 136 -9.34 22.41 -3.39
N VAL A 137 -10.19 21.79 -2.58
CA VAL A 137 -9.79 20.67 -1.71
C VAL A 137 -10.54 19.43 -2.14
N LYS A 138 -9.82 18.33 -2.38
CA LYS A 138 -10.38 17.04 -2.80
C LYS A 138 -10.11 16.00 -1.71
N PHE A 139 -11.16 15.41 -1.17
CA PHE A 139 -11.11 14.30 -0.23
C PHE A 139 -11.25 12.99 -1.00
N CYS A 140 -10.31 12.06 -0.84
CA CYS A 140 -10.31 10.79 -1.56
C CYS A 140 -10.24 9.61 -0.59
N SER A 141 -11.21 8.71 -0.71
CA SER A 141 -11.24 7.45 0.02
C SER A 141 -10.93 6.30 -0.95
N TRP A 142 -9.86 5.56 -0.68
CA TRP A 142 -9.32 4.55 -1.59
C TRP A 142 -9.59 3.13 -1.10
N ASP A 143 -10.08 2.26 -1.99
CA ASP A 143 -10.33 0.84 -1.72
C ASP A 143 -9.08 -0.02 -1.97
N HIS A 144 -7.99 0.28 -1.28
CA HIS A 144 -6.76 -0.47 -1.46
C HIS A 144 -5.90 -0.51 -0.19
N ASP A 145 -5.51 -1.72 0.20
CA ASP A 145 -4.67 -1.99 1.38
C ASP A 145 -3.19 -1.62 1.19
N GLY A 146 -2.76 -1.28 -0.03
CA GLY A 146 -1.39 -0.85 -0.34
C GLY A 146 -1.10 0.64 -0.16
N ILE A 147 -2.11 1.46 0.18
CA ILE A 147 -1.97 2.92 0.32
C ILE A 147 -1.76 3.28 1.80
N PRO A 148 -0.86 4.21 2.14
CA PRO A 148 -0.70 4.69 3.51
C PRO A 148 -2.00 5.23 4.11
N GLN A 149 -2.12 5.15 5.44
CA GLN A 149 -3.35 5.44 6.19
C GLN A 149 -3.91 6.84 5.91
N ILE A 150 -3.05 7.86 5.79
CA ILE A 150 -3.39 9.21 5.35
C ILE A 150 -2.23 9.80 4.55
N TRP A 151 -2.53 10.58 3.51
CA TRP A 151 -1.54 11.31 2.73
C TRP A 151 -2.14 12.58 2.15
N VAL A 152 -1.28 13.59 1.95
CA VAL A 152 -1.66 14.88 1.38
C VAL A 152 -0.80 15.13 0.16
N LEU A 153 -1.42 15.47 -0.96
CA LEU A 153 -0.75 15.89 -2.17
C LEU A 153 -1.20 17.31 -2.50
N VAL A 154 -0.25 18.20 -2.70
CA VAL A 154 -0.50 19.57 -3.09
C VAL A 154 -0.16 19.71 -4.57
N SER A 155 -1.14 20.08 -5.38
CA SER A 155 -0.86 20.52 -6.74
C SER A 155 -0.20 21.89 -6.67
N THR A 156 1.04 21.98 -7.14
CA THR A 156 1.79 23.24 -7.30
C THR A 156 1.26 24.05 -8.47
#